data_AF-A0AAE0LF24-F1
#
_entry.id   AF-A0AAE0LF24-F1
#
_cell.length_a   1.000
_cell.length_b   1.000
_cell.length_c   1.000
_cell.angle_alpha   90.00
_cell.angle_beta   90.00
_cell.angle_gamma   90.00
#
_symmetry.space_group_name_H-M   'P 1'
#
loop_
_entity.id
_entity.type
_entity.pdbx_description
1 polymer ?
#
loop_
_entity_poly.entity_id
_entity_poly.type
_entity_poly.pdbx_seq_one_letter_code
_entity_poly.pdbx_strand_id
1 'polypeptide(L)'
;MYTTERAHYHFKKNITCNVGLPPVPEIQFDDEEADELDNWNLLRIINSELSDTETNEIVWRCLGYTYVEDAKQWEPSGCFPKWRERYPLPPDVIGVTRVYEKEVDGPVLKANQALVRSIPPEFKQNLKKVLKPYGFTGFKVDELTPNTTRRAQVVNWLLYYRDNLKGKTIEQLIAEREERRRKNEIGVREKPLE
;
A
#
# COMPACT_ATOMS: atom_id res chain seq x y z
N MET A 1 -2.81 40.09 7.42
CA MET A 1 -2.60 39.90 5.99
C MET A 1 -1.19 39.36 5.80
N TYR A 2 -1.02 38.06 5.61
CA TYR A 2 0.28 37.46 5.32
C TYR A 2 0.16 36.62 4.05
N THR A 3 0.80 37.12 3.01
CA THR A 3 1.08 36.46 1.75
C THR A 3 2.14 35.38 1.98
N THR A 4 1.90 34.15 1.51
CA THR A 4 2.97 33.16 1.34
C THR A 4 2.84 32.59 -0.07
N GLU A 5 3.76 33.02 -0.94
CA GLU A 5 3.99 32.47 -2.27
C GLU A 5 4.35 30.99 -2.17
N ARG A 6 3.64 30.14 -2.93
CA ARG A 6 3.99 28.73 -3.10
C ARG A 6 4.60 28.55 -4.48
N ALA A 7 5.85 28.08 -4.49
CA ALA A 7 6.66 27.89 -5.68
C ALA A 7 5.98 26.95 -6.69
N HIS A 8 5.69 27.47 -7.87
CA HIS A 8 5.31 26.69 -9.04
C HIS A 8 6.53 25.93 -9.58
N TYR A 9 6.54 24.61 -9.41
CA TYR A 9 7.46 23.75 -10.14
C TYR A 9 6.94 23.55 -11.57
N HIS A 10 7.50 24.29 -12.52
CA HIS A 10 7.27 24.09 -13.95
C HIS A 10 8.01 22.84 -14.45
N PHE A 11 7.29 21.74 -14.63
CA PHE A 11 7.80 20.59 -15.36
C PHE A 11 7.56 20.80 -16.87
N LYS A 12 8.53 21.43 -17.55
CA LYS A 12 8.55 21.53 -19.02
C LYS A 12 8.92 20.19 -19.63
N LYS A 13 7.96 19.48 -20.24
CA LYS A 13 8.24 18.36 -21.16
C LYS A 13 8.24 18.86 -22.60
N ASN A 14 9.44 19.12 -23.13
CA ASN A 14 9.68 19.13 -24.58
C ASN A 14 10.00 17.70 -25.02
N ILE A 15 9.02 16.98 -25.56
CA ILE A 15 9.26 15.83 -26.43
C ILE A 15 8.32 15.98 -27.62
N THR A 16 8.88 16.47 -28.73
CA THR A 16 8.26 16.46 -30.05
C THR A 16 8.40 15.05 -30.63
N CYS A 17 7.30 14.37 -30.92
CA CYS A 17 7.20 13.41 -32.03
C CYS A 17 5.73 13.22 -32.41
N ASN A 18 5.36 13.77 -33.56
CA ASN A 18 4.08 13.63 -34.23
C ASN A 18 3.88 12.20 -34.74
N VAL A 19 2.84 11.51 -34.26
CA VAL A 19 2.02 10.58 -35.05
C VAL A 19 0.65 10.49 -34.38
N GLY A 20 -0.40 10.70 -35.17
CA GLY A 20 -1.76 10.99 -34.73
C GLY A 20 -2.41 9.89 -33.89
N LEU A 21 -2.20 9.94 -32.57
CA LEU A 21 -3.14 9.38 -31.60
C LEU A 21 -4.29 10.38 -31.42
N PRO A 22 -5.54 9.91 -31.20
CA PRO A 22 -6.62 10.79 -30.76
C PRO A 22 -6.13 11.59 -29.53
N PRO A 23 -6.53 12.86 -29.38
CA PRO A 23 -6.15 13.66 -28.22
C PRO A 23 -6.50 12.87 -26.97
N VAL A 24 -5.49 12.50 -26.19
CA VAL A 24 -5.69 11.95 -24.86
C VAL A 24 -6.54 12.99 -24.15
N PRO A 25 -7.73 12.66 -23.63
CA PRO A 25 -8.54 13.64 -22.92
C PRO A 25 -7.65 14.26 -21.86
N GLU A 26 -7.53 15.59 -21.90
CA GLU A 26 -6.80 16.37 -20.92
C GLU A 26 -7.61 16.23 -19.62
N ILE A 27 -7.28 15.21 -18.84
CA ILE A 27 -7.92 14.95 -17.55
C ILE A 27 -7.55 16.14 -16.69
N GLN A 28 -8.52 17.04 -16.50
CA GLN A 28 -8.45 18.07 -15.48
C GLN A 28 -8.50 17.34 -14.13
N PHE A 29 -7.33 17.24 -13.49
CA PHE A 29 -7.23 16.76 -12.12
C PHE A 29 -7.66 17.92 -11.23
N ASP A 30 -8.91 17.88 -10.76
CA ASP A 30 -9.34 18.76 -9.68
C ASP A 30 -8.53 18.36 -8.43
N ASP A 31 -7.58 19.20 -8.04
CA ASP A 31 -6.56 18.96 -6.99
C ASP A 31 -7.12 18.97 -5.54
N GLU A 32 -8.43 18.90 -5.36
CA GLU A 32 -9.06 18.74 -4.04
C GLU A 32 -9.45 17.28 -3.84
N GLU A 33 -8.57 16.54 -3.13
CA GLU A 33 -8.81 15.19 -2.59
C GLU A 33 -8.57 14.01 -3.55
N ALA A 34 -7.42 14.02 -4.24
CA ALA A 34 -6.89 12.78 -4.84
C ALA A 34 -6.70 11.71 -3.75
N ASP A 35 -7.54 10.67 -3.75
CA ASP A 35 -7.43 9.54 -2.83
C ASP A 35 -6.00 9.01 -2.87
N GLU A 36 -5.32 9.00 -1.73
CA GLU A 36 -3.93 8.54 -1.64
C GLU A 36 -3.77 7.08 -2.09
N LEU A 37 -4.88 6.34 -2.11
CA LEU A 37 -4.98 4.96 -2.55
C LEU A 37 -5.52 4.81 -3.99
N ASP A 38 -5.51 5.89 -4.78
CA ASP A 38 -5.81 5.82 -6.20
C ASP A 38 -4.78 4.94 -6.95
N ASN A 39 -5.24 4.28 -8.02
CA ASN A 39 -4.46 3.35 -8.81
C ASN A 39 -3.17 3.99 -9.36
N TRP A 40 -3.20 5.28 -9.71
CA TRP A 40 -1.99 5.99 -10.14
C TRP A 40 -0.97 6.16 -9.02
N ASN A 41 -1.40 6.57 -7.83
CA ASN A 41 -0.50 6.67 -6.68
C ASN A 41 0.08 5.31 -6.29
N LEU A 42 -0.71 4.25 -6.34
CA LEU A 42 -0.23 2.88 -6.11
C LEU A 42 0.80 2.44 -7.15
N LEU A 43 0.64 2.83 -8.42
CA LEU A 43 1.67 2.60 -9.44
C LEU A 43 2.97 3.37 -9.15
N ARG A 44 2.86 4.63 -8.71
CA ARG A 44 4.03 5.44 -8.31
C ARG A 44 4.82 4.78 -7.18
N ILE A 45 4.14 4.12 -6.22
CA ILE A 45 4.81 3.34 -5.16
C ILE A 45 5.59 2.18 -5.76
N ILE A 46 4.99 1.41 -6.69
CA ILE A 46 5.64 0.25 -7.34
C ILE A 46 6.85 0.66 -8.14
N ASN A 47 6.72 1.73 -8.94
CA ASN A 47 7.78 2.25 -9.79
C ASN A 47 8.88 2.98 -9.00
N SER A 48 8.78 3.02 -7.67
CA SER A 48 9.72 3.74 -6.79
C SER A 48 9.80 5.25 -7.08
N GLU A 49 8.72 5.82 -7.60
CA GLU A 49 8.57 7.27 -7.83
C GLU A 49 8.22 8.01 -6.53
N LEU A 50 7.66 7.30 -5.55
CA LEU A 50 7.47 7.78 -4.16
C LEU A 50 8.61 7.29 -3.28
N SER A 51 9.07 8.13 -2.35
CA SER A 51 10.15 7.77 -1.44
C SER A 51 9.76 6.61 -0.51
N ASP A 52 10.77 5.94 0.04
CA ASP A 52 10.55 4.83 0.98
C ASP A 52 9.82 5.32 2.26
N THR A 53 10.11 6.54 2.71
CA THR A 53 9.48 7.19 3.86
C THR A 53 8.01 7.53 3.59
N GLU A 54 7.70 8.21 2.48
CA GLU A 54 6.31 8.55 2.12
C GLU A 54 5.45 7.29 1.98
N THR A 55 6.02 6.23 1.38
CA THR A 55 5.34 4.94 1.25
C THR A 55 5.01 4.35 2.63
N ASN A 56 5.95 4.41 3.58
CA ASN A 56 5.72 3.97 4.95
C ASN A 56 4.63 4.79 5.64
N GLU A 57 4.63 6.12 5.50
CA GLU A 57 3.63 7.00 6.11
C GLU A 57 2.21 6.73 5.60
N ILE A 58 2.04 6.45 4.30
CA ILE A 58 0.75 6.01 3.73
C ILE A 58 0.30 4.70 4.39
N VAL A 59 1.21 3.72 4.53
CA VAL A 59 0.91 2.44 5.19
C VAL A 59 0.56 2.64 6.66
N TRP A 60 1.27 3.51 7.39
CA TRP A 60 1.03 3.79 8.80
C TRP A 60 -0.37 4.39 9.02
N ARG A 61 -0.77 5.34 8.18
CA ARG A 61 -2.14 5.90 8.22
C ARG A 61 -3.20 4.85 7.96
N CYS A 62 -3.00 4.01 6.95
CA CYS A 62 -3.90 2.89 6.67
C CYS A 62 -3.92 1.84 7.79
N LEU A 63 -2.82 1.66 8.53
CA LEU A 63 -2.78 0.78 9.69
C LEU A 63 -3.47 1.40 10.93
N GLY A 64 -3.80 2.69 10.89
CA GLY A 64 -4.44 3.43 11.98
C GLY A 64 -3.46 4.13 12.93
N TYR A 65 -2.22 4.36 12.51
CA TYR A 65 -1.36 5.30 13.21
C TYR A 65 -1.78 6.73 12.88
N THR A 66 -1.73 7.60 13.89
CA THR A 66 -2.02 9.02 13.75
C THR A 66 -0.76 9.80 14.07
N TYR A 67 -0.39 10.71 13.17
CA TYR A 67 0.72 11.61 13.43
C TYR A 67 0.26 12.72 14.38
N VAL A 68 0.96 12.86 15.51
CA VAL A 68 0.72 13.89 16.52
C VAL A 68 1.75 14.98 16.32
N GLU A 69 1.34 16.11 15.73
CA GLU A 69 2.21 17.23 15.37
C GLU A 69 2.95 17.79 16.60
N ASP A 70 2.25 17.93 17.73
CA ASP A 70 2.80 18.48 18.97
C ASP A 70 3.99 17.66 19.51
N ALA A 71 3.94 16.35 19.34
CA ALA A 71 4.97 15.42 19.80
C ALA A 71 5.92 14.97 18.67
N LYS A 72 5.64 15.38 17.42
CA LYS A 72 6.34 14.95 16.19
C LYS A 72 6.52 13.43 16.12
N GLN A 73 5.51 12.70 16.56
CA GLN A 73 5.56 11.25 16.67
C GLN A 73 4.27 10.62 16.15
N TRP A 74 4.37 9.38 15.71
CA TRP A 74 3.22 8.57 15.31
C TRP A 74 2.72 7.78 16.51
N GLU A 75 1.43 7.91 16.80
CA GLU A 75 0.78 7.17 17.87
C GLU A 75 -0.16 6.11 17.30
N PRO A 76 -0.21 4.90 17.89
CA PRO A 76 -1.03 3.82 17.38
C PRO A 76 -2.52 3.96 17.76
N SER A 77 -3.05 5.18 17.91
CA SER A 77 -4.36 5.50 18.52
C SER A 77 -5.55 4.83 17.82
N GLY A 78 -5.51 4.67 16.50
CA GLY A 78 -6.52 3.96 15.70
C GLY A 78 -6.08 2.57 15.22
N CYS A 79 -4.91 2.09 15.66
CA CYS A 79 -4.29 0.92 15.06
C CYS A 79 -4.97 -0.40 15.47
N PHE A 80 -4.98 -1.37 14.55
CA PHE A 80 -5.53 -2.70 14.81
C PHE A 80 -4.92 -3.32 16.08
N PRO A 81 -5.72 -3.88 17.02
CA PRO A 81 -5.22 -4.30 18.34
C PRO A 81 -4.00 -5.25 18.29
N LYS A 82 -4.07 -6.29 17.44
CA LYS A 82 -2.96 -7.25 17.26
C LYS A 82 -1.72 -6.63 16.61
N TRP A 83 -1.89 -5.57 15.83
CA TRP A 83 -0.78 -4.86 15.21
C TRP A 83 -0.11 -3.95 16.24
N ARG A 84 -0.90 -3.14 16.97
CA ARG A 84 -0.45 -2.27 18.07
C ARG A 84 0.35 -3.03 19.13
N GLU A 85 -0.13 -4.21 19.54
CA GLU A 85 0.56 -5.03 20.54
C GLU A 85 1.95 -5.48 20.07
N ARG A 86 2.08 -5.80 18.78
CA ARG A 86 3.35 -6.26 18.19
C ARG A 86 4.28 -5.10 17.83
N TYR A 87 3.71 -3.98 17.43
CA TYR A 87 4.40 -2.79 16.97
C TYR A 87 3.80 -1.57 17.66
N PRO A 88 4.30 -1.19 18.85
CA PRO A 88 3.83 0.02 19.54
C PRO A 88 4.31 1.30 18.85
N LEU A 89 5.42 1.22 18.12
CA LEU A 89 5.94 2.26 17.23
C LEU A 89 5.77 1.82 15.77
N PRO A 90 5.54 2.76 14.84
CA PRO A 90 5.36 2.41 13.44
C PRO A 90 6.64 1.75 12.86
N PRO A 91 6.56 0.53 12.33
CA PRO A 91 7.72 -0.16 11.78
C PRO A 91 7.98 0.28 10.34
N ASP A 92 9.24 0.27 9.93
CA ASP A 92 9.60 0.33 8.51
C ASP A 92 9.22 -1.01 7.83
N VAL A 93 8.47 -0.96 6.73
CA VAL A 93 8.05 -2.14 5.96
C VAL A 93 8.68 -2.21 4.57
N ILE A 94 9.42 -1.18 4.16
CA ILE A 94 10.07 -1.07 2.85
C ILE A 94 11.59 -1.29 2.97
N GLY A 95 12.23 -0.71 3.99
CA GLY A 95 13.67 -0.72 4.19
C GLY A 95 14.31 0.57 3.67
N VAL A 96 14.02 1.69 4.34
CA VAL A 96 14.49 3.05 3.99
C VAL A 96 16.01 3.13 3.96
N THR A 97 16.69 2.42 4.86
CA THR A 97 18.16 2.40 4.93
C THR A 97 18.81 1.65 3.78
N ARG A 98 18.06 0.81 3.05
CA ARG A 98 18.54 -0.06 1.95
C ARG A 98 19.74 -0.94 2.32
N VAL A 99 19.90 -1.24 3.61
CA VAL A 99 20.88 -2.18 4.14
C VAL A 99 20.18 -3.52 4.37
N TYR A 100 20.63 -4.56 3.67
CA TYR A 100 20.00 -5.89 3.69
C TYR A 100 20.71 -6.90 4.60
N GLU A 101 21.57 -6.42 5.48
CA GLU A 101 22.19 -7.24 6.51
C GLU A 101 21.14 -7.69 7.52
N LYS A 102 21.22 -8.95 7.96
CA LYS A 102 20.18 -9.62 8.77
C LYS A 102 19.79 -8.84 10.04
N GLU A 103 20.74 -8.16 10.66
CA GLU A 103 20.54 -7.42 11.91
C GLU A 103 19.72 -6.16 11.70
N VAL A 104 19.98 -5.43 10.59
CA VAL A 104 19.29 -4.20 10.23
C VAL A 104 17.97 -4.48 9.51
N ASP A 105 17.97 -5.45 8.60
CA ASP A 105 16.83 -5.78 7.74
C ASP A 105 15.82 -6.73 8.40
N GLY A 106 16.26 -7.51 9.39
CA GLY A 106 15.43 -8.49 10.08
C GLY A 106 14.12 -7.91 10.64
N PRO A 107 14.14 -6.76 11.35
CA PRO A 107 12.93 -6.09 11.79
C PRO A 107 12.00 -5.66 10.62
N VAL A 108 12.57 -5.08 9.56
CA VAL A 108 11.82 -4.63 8.36
C VAL A 108 11.12 -5.80 7.68
N LEU A 109 11.87 -6.89 7.46
CA LEU A 109 11.35 -8.11 6.88
C LEU A 109 10.22 -8.70 7.72
N LYS A 110 10.36 -8.74 9.06
CA LYS A 110 9.30 -9.23 9.96
C LYS A 110 8.04 -8.37 9.89
N ALA A 111 8.19 -7.05 9.83
CA ALA A 111 7.07 -6.11 9.69
C ALA A 111 6.35 -6.31 8.34
N ASN A 112 7.09 -6.36 7.24
CA ASN A 112 6.56 -6.65 5.92
C ASN A 112 5.84 -8.01 5.86
N GLN A 113 6.45 -9.07 6.39
CA GLN A 113 5.81 -10.39 6.41
C GLN A 113 4.54 -10.41 7.28
N ALA A 114 4.49 -9.63 8.37
CA ALA A 114 3.27 -9.49 9.16
C ALA A 114 2.16 -8.80 8.33
N LEU A 115 2.52 -7.79 7.54
CA LEU A 115 1.62 -7.12 6.61
C LEU A 115 1.06 -8.10 5.58
N VAL A 116 1.92 -8.85 4.90
CA VAL A 116 1.52 -9.83 3.88
C VAL A 116 0.65 -10.96 4.46
N ARG A 117 0.94 -11.43 5.68
CA ARG A 117 0.14 -12.45 6.37
C ARG A 117 -1.25 -11.94 6.76
N SER A 118 -1.45 -10.62 6.86
CA SER A 118 -2.76 -10.04 7.15
C SER A 118 -3.72 -10.13 5.96
N ILE A 119 -3.19 -10.32 4.74
CA ILE A 119 -3.97 -10.44 3.51
C ILE A 119 -4.48 -11.89 3.34
N PRO A 120 -5.81 -12.08 3.21
CA PRO A 120 -6.39 -13.37 2.89
C PRO A 120 -5.90 -13.94 1.54
N PRO A 121 -5.80 -15.27 1.38
CA PRO A 121 -5.25 -15.90 0.18
C PRO A 121 -5.87 -15.44 -1.15
N GLU A 122 -7.18 -15.19 -1.16
CA GLU A 122 -7.95 -14.76 -2.34
C GLU A 122 -7.53 -13.37 -2.87
N PHE A 123 -6.95 -12.53 -2.01
CA PHE A 123 -6.52 -11.17 -2.35
C PHE A 123 -5.00 -11.07 -2.57
N LYS A 124 -4.25 -12.17 -2.47
CA LYS A 124 -2.78 -12.15 -2.66
C LYS A 124 -2.31 -11.89 -4.09
N GLN A 125 -3.20 -12.01 -5.07
CA GLN A 125 -2.90 -11.78 -6.49
C GLN A 125 -3.68 -10.58 -7.07
N ASN A 126 -4.21 -9.70 -6.20
CA ASN A 126 -5.00 -8.55 -6.64
C ASN A 126 -4.17 -7.52 -7.41
N LEU A 127 -2.88 -7.37 -7.07
CA LEU A 127 -1.95 -6.46 -7.74
C LEU A 127 -2.04 -6.52 -9.27
N LYS A 128 -1.92 -7.73 -9.83
CA LYS A 128 -1.98 -7.94 -11.29
C LYS A 128 -3.39 -7.74 -11.85
N LYS A 129 -4.44 -8.04 -11.09
CA LYS A 129 -5.83 -7.87 -11.54
C LYS A 129 -6.19 -6.40 -11.67
N VAL A 130 -5.82 -5.60 -10.68
CA VAL A 130 -6.21 -4.19 -10.57
C VAL A 130 -5.28 -3.28 -11.39
N LEU A 131 -3.97 -3.52 -11.39
CA LEU A 131 -3.01 -2.59 -12.00
C LEU A 131 -2.65 -2.91 -13.46
N LYS A 132 -2.99 -4.10 -13.98
CA LYS A 132 -2.75 -4.45 -15.39
C LYS A 132 -3.39 -3.49 -16.40
N PRO A 133 -4.64 -3.03 -16.21
CA PRO A 133 -5.25 -2.00 -17.07
C PRO A 133 -4.48 -0.67 -17.10
N TYR A 134 -3.72 -0.39 -16.04
CA TYR A 134 -2.94 0.85 -15.88
C TYR A 134 -1.46 0.67 -16.29
N GLY A 135 -1.11 -0.45 -16.92
CA GLY A 135 0.23 -0.69 -17.47
C GLY A 135 1.15 -1.56 -16.61
N PHE A 136 0.71 -2.08 -15.47
CA PHE A 136 1.52 -3.01 -14.67
C PHE A 136 1.52 -4.42 -15.27
N THR A 137 2.64 -4.83 -15.86
CA THR A 137 2.81 -6.18 -16.45
C THR A 137 3.52 -7.17 -15.52
N GLY A 138 4.05 -6.68 -14.39
CA GLY A 138 4.90 -7.43 -13.45
C GLY A 138 6.34 -6.94 -13.46
N PHE A 139 7.16 -7.49 -12.56
CA PHE A 139 8.60 -7.20 -12.54
C PHE A 139 9.36 -8.16 -13.45
N LYS A 140 10.38 -7.66 -14.13
CA LYS A 140 11.41 -8.49 -14.74
C LYS A 140 12.30 -9.05 -13.64
N VAL A 141 12.83 -10.26 -13.84
CA VAL A 141 13.69 -10.93 -12.85
C VAL A 141 14.92 -10.08 -12.51
N ASP A 142 15.47 -9.39 -13.51
CA ASP A 142 16.68 -8.56 -13.37
C ASP A 142 16.44 -7.25 -12.58
N GLU A 143 15.17 -6.83 -12.41
CA GLU A 143 14.76 -5.62 -11.70
C GLU A 143 14.26 -5.92 -10.27
N LEU A 144 14.34 -7.19 -9.86
CA LEU A 144 13.82 -7.65 -8.59
C LEU A 144 14.85 -7.43 -7.47
N THR A 145 14.63 -6.38 -6.68
CA THR A 145 15.38 -6.09 -5.47
C THR A 145 14.49 -6.36 -4.24
N PRO A 146 15.06 -6.50 -3.03
CA PRO A 146 14.24 -6.62 -1.83
C PRO A 146 13.30 -5.43 -1.64
N ASN A 147 13.75 -4.21 -1.97
CA ASN A 147 12.93 -3.00 -1.91
C ASN A 147 11.75 -3.03 -2.91
N THR A 148 12.00 -3.34 -4.19
CA THR A 148 10.93 -3.40 -5.20
C THR A 148 9.91 -4.50 -4.89
N THR A 149 10.38 -5.64 -4.38
CA THR A 149 9.52 -6.74 -3.90
C THR A 149 8.62 -6.29 -2.74
N ARG A 150 9.18 -5.59 -1.75
CA ARG A 150 8.42 -5.07 -0.59
C ARG A 150 7.41 -4.03 -0.98
N ARG A 151 7.75 -3.14 -1.91
CA ARG A 151 6.82 -2.14 -2.46
C ARG A 151 5.60 -2.80 -3.09
N ALA A 152 5.79 -3.82 -3.91
CA ALA A 152 4.65 -4.56 -4.47
C ALA A 152 3.82 -5.31 -3.41
N GLN A 153 4.46 -5.87 -2.39
CA GLN A 153 3.76 -6.48 -1.26
C GLN A 153 2.92 -5.46 -0.49
N VAL A 154 3.49 -4.27 -0.25
CA VAL A 154 2.80 -3.13 0.37
C VAL A 154 1.63 -2.67 -0.50
N VAL A 155 1.82 -2.49 -1.82
CA VAL A 155 0.72 -2.09 -2.70
C VAL A 155 -0.38 -3.13 -2.75
N ASN A 156 -0.05 -4.42 -2.77
CA ASN A 156 -1.08 -5.47 -2.69
C ASN A 156 -1.86 -5.40 -1.38
N TRP A 157 -1.21 -5.02 -0.27
CA TRP A 157 -1.90 -4.76 1.00
C TRP A 157 -2.77 -3.50 0.94
N LEU A 158 -2.28 -2.41 0.36
CA LEU A 158 -3.03 -1.16 0.22
C LEU A 158 -4.29 -1.34 -0.64
N LEU A 159 -4.21 -2.13 -1.71
CA LEU A 159 -5.38 -2.54 -2.52
C LEU A 159 -6.40 -3.29 -1.66
N TYR A 160 -5.95 -4.26 -0.87
CA TYR A 160 -6.82 -4.98 0.05
C TYR A 160 -7.45 -4.03 1.09
N TYR A 161 -6.66 -3.12 1.67
CA TYR A 161 -7.15 -2.14 2.63
C TYR A 161 -8.23 -1.24 2.03
N ARG A 162 -7.98 -0.65 0.85
CA ARG A 162 -8.93 0.22 0.15
C ARG A 162 -10.26 -0.48 -0.12
N ASP A 163 -10.20 -1.71 -0.65
CA ASP A 163 -11.40 -2.40 -1.13
C ASP A 163 -12.17 -3.13 -0.02
N ASN A 164 -11.50 -3.52 1.08
CA ASN A 164 -12.10 -4.41 2.10
C ASN A 164 -12.06 -3.87 3.54
N LEU A 165 -11.19 -2.93 3.86
CA LEU A 165 -11.01 -2.44 5.24
C LEU A 165 -11.47 -0.99 5.41
N LYS A 166 -11.26 -0.14 4.39
CA LYS A 166 -11.66 1.28 4.41
C LYS A 166 -13.16 1.39 4.69
N GLY A 167 -13.52 2.05 5.80
CA GLY A 167 -14.91 2.29 6.20
C GLY A 167 -15.60 1.16 6.97
N LYS A 168 -14.95 0.02 7.23
CA LYS A 168 -15.52 -1.05 8.08
C LYS A 168 -15.10 -0.89 9.54
N THR A 169 -16.03 -1.16 10.46
CA THR A 169 -15.70 -1.19 11.89
C THR A 169 -14.93 -2.47 12.25
N ILE A 170 -14.16 -2.44 13.36
CA ILE A 170 -13.41 -3.60 13.85
C ILE A 170 -14.34 -4.81 14.07
N GLU A 171 -15.55 -4.57 14.55
CA GLU A 171 -16.56 -5.62 14.80
C GLU A 171 -17.02 -6.30 13.50
N GLN A 172 -17.28 -5.54 12.44
CA GLN A 172 -17.63 -6.08 11.12
C GLN A 172 -16.48 -6.93 10.56
N LEU A 173 -15.23 -6.49 10.73
CA LEU A 173 -14.06 -7.24 10.29
C LEU A 173 -13.86 -8.55 11.06
N ILE A 174 -14.19 -8.58 12.35
CA ILE A 174 -14.18 -9.80 13.17
C ILE A 174 -15.28 -10.75 12.67
N ALA A 175 -16.50 -10.26 12.50
CA ALA A 175 -17.63 -11.06 12.02
C ALA A 175 -17.38 -11.68 10.63
N GLU A 176 -16.86 -10.92 9.68
CA GLU A 176 -16.50 -11.43 8.34
C GLU A 176 -15.41 -12.50 8.39
N ARG A 177 -14.42 -12.34 9.28
CA ARG A 177 -13.37 -13.35 9.49
C ARG A 177 -13.93 -14.63 10.11
N GLU A 178 -14.84 -14.51 11.06
CA GLU A 178 -15.51 -15.65 11.68
C GLU A 178 -16.41 -16.40 10.69
N GLU A 179 -17.17 -15.68 9.89
CA GLU A 179 -18.01 -16.26 8.83
C GLU A 179 -17.14 -17.00 7.80
N ARG A 180 -16.02 -16.41 7.40
CA ARG A 180 -15.08 -17.05 6.49
C ARG A 180 -14.44 -18.29 7.07
N ARG A 181 -14.05 -18.24 8.35
CA ARG A 181 -13.54 -19.42 9.05
C ARG A 181 -14.59 -20.53 9.06
N ARG A 182 -15.85 -20.19 9.34
CA ARG A 182 -16.98 -21.12 9.31
C ARG A 182 -17.19 -21.74 7.92
N LYS A 183 -17.21 -20.92 6.87
CA LYS A 183 -17.32 -21.39 5.46
C LYS A 183 -16.17 -22.32 5.07
N ASN A 184 -14.94 -21.99 5.47
CA ASN A 184 -13.78 -22.84 5.22
C ASN A 184 -13.86 -24.16 5.99
N GLU A 185 -14.29 -24.15 7.26
CA GLU A 185 -14.46 -25.37 8.06
C GLU A 185 -15.57 -26.27 7.51
N ILE A 186 -16.66 -25.71 6.97
CA ILE A 186 -17.72 -26.46 6.30
C ILE A 186 -17.20 -27.05 4.96
N GLY A 187 -16.56 -26.24 4.12
CA GLY A 187 -16.03 -26.71 2.83
C GLY A 187 -14.91 -27.74 2.94
N VAL A 188 -14.19 -27.79 4.07
CA VAL A 188 -13.21 -28.85 4.37
C VAL A 188 -13.91 -30.16 4.77
N ARG A 189 -15.04 -30.09 5.48
CA ARG A 189 -15.82 -31.28 5.89
C ARG A 189 -16.58 -31.93 4.73
N GLU A 190 -16.91 -31.18 3.69
CA GLU A 190 -17.64 -31.66 2.51
C GLU A 190 -16.74 -32.29 1.43
N LYS A 191 -15.40 -32.22 1.55
CA LYS A 191 -14.52 -32.96 0.63
C LYS A 191 -14.59 -34.46 0.91
N PRO A 192 -15.06 -35.30 -0.04
CA PRO A 192 -15.07 -36.74 0.14
C PRO A 192 -13.63 -37.25 0.29
N LEU A 193 -13.44 -38.23 1.18
CA LEU A 193 -12.22 -39.04 1.23
C LEU A 193 -12.20 -39.92 -0.04
N GLU A 194 -11.46 -39.50 -1.06
CA GLU A 194 -11.04 -40.37 -2.17
C GLU A 194 -9.90 -41.30 -1.74
#